data_AF-A0A2T5ILU0-F1
#
_entry.id   AF-A0A2T5ILU0-F1
#
_cell.length_a   1.000
_cell.length_b   1.000
_cell.length_c   1.000
_cell.angle_alpha   90.00
_cell.angle_beta   90.00
_cell.angle_gamma   90.00
#
_symmetry.space_group_name_H-M   'P 1'
#
loop_
_entity.id
_entity.type
_entity.pdbx_description
1 polymer ?
#
loop_
_entity_poly.entity_id
_entity_poly.type
_entity_poly.pdbx_seq_one_letter_code
_entity_poly.pdbx_strand_id
1 'polypeptide(L)' 'MEMSNMYGFLLNMWIMGKIDEDYLIAQVAKRRITEEEKAMILATPQI' A
#
# COMPACT_ATOMS: atom_id res chain seq x y z
N MET A 1 9.90 8.92 9.88
CA MET A 1 9.60 7.49 9.66
C MET A 1 10.26 7.13 8.35
N GLU A 2 11.10 6.10 8.33
CA GLU A 2 11.65 5.61 7.07
C GLU A 2 10.60 4.74 6.39
N MET A 3 10.32 5.04 5.12
CA MET A 3 9.32 4.31 4.34
C MET A 3 9.93 3.04 3.77
N SER A 4 9.12 1.99 3.67
CA SER A 4 9.48 0.76 2.99
C SER A 4 9.77 1.04 1.52
N ASN A 5 10.80 0.39 0.97
CA ASN A 5 11.13 0.45 -0.47
C ASN A 5 9.95 0.04 -1.38
N MET A 6 8.98 -0.72 -0.85
CA MET A 6 7.78 -1.17 -1.55
C MET A 6 6.64 -0.14 -1.57
N TYR A 7 6.65 0.86 -0.69
CA TYR A 7 5.53 1.78 -0.52
C TYR A 7 5.14 2.47 -1.83
N GLY A 8 6.10 3.11 -2.50
CA GLY A 8 5.83 3.86 -3.72
C GLY A 8 5.30 2.99 -4.87
N PHE A 9 5.78 1.75 -4.97
CA PHE A 9 5.30 0.80 -5.97
C PHE A 9 3.84 0.42 -5.71
N LEU A 10 3.49 0.08 -4.47
CA LEU A 10 2.12 -0.30 -4.09
C LEU A 10 1.15 0.87 -4.20
N LEU A 11 1.57 2.08 -3.81
CA LEU A 11 0.78 3.29 -3.97
C LEU A 11 0.41 3.53 -5.44
N ASN A 12 1.36 3.40 -6.37
CA ASN A 12 1.08 3.54 -7.79
C ASN A 12 0.12 2.45 -8.29
N MET A 13 0.28 1.20 -7.86
CA MET A 13 -0.66 0.14 -8.21
C MET A 13 -2.08 0.42 -7.70
N TRP A 14 -2.20 0.94 -6.48
CA TRP A 14 -3.47 1.33 -5.87
C TRP A 14 -4.14 2.47 -6.64
N ILE A 15 -3.41 3.57 -6.91
CA ILE A 15 -3.92 4.71 -7.69
C ILE A 15 -4.44 4.25 -9.06
N MET A 16 -3.78 3.28 -9.69
CA MET A 16 -4.20 2.70 -10.98
C MET A 16 -5.34 1.67 -10.86
N GLY A 17 -5.89 1.40 -9.67
CA GLY A 17 -6.93 0.39 -9.44
C GLY A 17 -6.48 -1.05 -9.72
N LYS A 18 -5.17 -1.33 -9.70
CA LYS A 18 -4.62 -2.66 -10.01
C LYS A 18 -4.60 -3.61 -8.82
N ILE A 19 -4.76 -3.07 -7.62
CA ILE A 19 -4.80 -3.81 -6.35
C ILE A 19 -5.91 -3.23 -5.47
N ASP A 20 -6.32 -4.01 -4.48
CA ASP A 20 -7.35 -3.69 -3.52
C ASP A 20 -6.80 -3.71 -2.07
N GLU A 21 -7.69 -3.50 -1.09
CA GLU A 21 -7.33 -3.50 0.32
C GLU A 21 -6.82 -4.87 0.79
N ASP A 22 -7.41 -5.96 0.31
CA ASP A 22 -7.00 -7.34 0.65
C ASP A 22 -5.57 -7.61 0.20
N TYR A 23 -5.19 -7.14 -0.99
CA TYR A 23 -3.82 -7.22 -1.46
C TYR A 23 -2.84 -6.49 -0.54
N LEU A 24 -3.22 -5.30 -0.05
CA LEU A 24 -2.40 -4.51 0.87
C LEU A 24 -2.30 -5.16 2.25
N ILE A 25 -3.38 -5.73 2.78
CA ILE A 25 -3.37 -6.54 4.01
C ILE A 25 -2.35 -7.68 3.87
N ALA A 26 -2.34 -8.37 2.72
CA ALA A 26 -1.37 -9.42 2.46
C ALA A 26 0.09 -8.91 2.38
N GLN A 27 0.32 -7.66 1.96
CA GLN A 27 1.67 -7.07 1.98
C GLN A 27 2.11 -6.71 3.41
N VAL A 28 1.20 -6.25 4.26
CA VAL A 28 1.49 -6.02 5.68
C VAL A 28 1.78 -7.34 6.40
N ALA A 29 0.97 -8.38 6.16
CA ALA A 29 1.22 -9.73 6.71
C ALA A 29 2.59 -10.28 6.31
N LYS A 30 3.09 -9.92 5.12
CA LYS A 30 4.43 -10.27 4.61
C LYS A 30 5.53 -9.32 5.08
N ARG A 31 5.22 -8.32 5.91
CA ARG A 31 6.13 -7.28 6.42
C ARG A 31 6.84 -6.50 5.31
N ARG A 32 6.17 -6.34 4.15
CA ARG A 32 6.69 -5.54 3.01
C ARG A 32 6.38 -4.06 3.15
N ILE A 33 5.32 -3.75 3.88
CA ILE A 33 4.92 -2.41 4.32
C ILE A 33 4.38 -2.50 5.75
N THR A 34 4.29 -1.37 6.46
CA THR A 34 3.67 -1.28 7.80
C THR A 34 2.16 -1.05 7.73
N GLU A 35 1.48 -1.18 8.87
CA GLU A 35 0.05 -0.84 8.98
C GLU A 35 -0.20 0.65 8.69
N GLU A 36 0.69 1.54 9.13
CA GLU A 36 0.62 2.98 8.85
C GLU A 36 0.76 3.26 7.36
N GLU A 37 1.68 2.57 6.68
CA GLU A 37 1.86 2.69 5.23
C GLU A 37 0.63 2.21 4.45
N LYS A 38 0.02 1.10 4.87
CA LYS A 38 -1.27 0.64 4.33
C LYS A 38 -2.35 1.72 4.51
N ALA A 39 -2.47 2.30 5.70
CA ALA A 39 -3.46 3.33 5.98
C ALA A 39 -3.28 4.57 5.09
N MET A 40 -2.04 4.99 4.84
CA MET A 40 -1.75 6.08 3.90
C MET A 40 -2.15 5.75 2.46
N ILE A 41 -1.92 4.51 1.99
CA ILE A 41 -2.35 4.08 0.66
C ILE A 41 -3.87 4.07 0.56
N LEU A 42 -4.59 3.48 1.53
CA LEU A 42 -6.06 3.41 1.54
C LEU A 42 -6.73 4.79 1.60
N ALA A 43 -6.08 5.77 2.23
CA ALA A 43 -6.55 7.16 2.27
C ALA A 43 -6.36 7.91 0.93
N THR A 44 -5.59 7.35 -0.01
CA THR A 44 -5.35 7.96 -1.32
C THR A 44 -6.46 7.59 -2.31
N PRO A 45 -7.10 8.54 -3.00
CA PRO A 45 -8.07 8.22 -4.04
C PRO A 45 -7.48 7.42 -5.20
N GLN A 46 -8.25 6.48 -5.73
CA GLN A 46 -7.95 5.82 -7.01
C GLN A 46 -8.40 6.70 -8.19
N ILE A 47 -7.86 6.44 -9.39
CA ILE A 47 -8.29 7.08 -10.65
C ILE A 47 -9.61 6.47 -11.15
#